data_AF-A0A967TIX2-F1
#
_entry.id   AF-A0A967TIX2-F1
#
_cell.length_a   1.000
_cell.length_b   1.000
_cell.length_c   1.000
_cell.angle_alpha   90.00
_cell.angle_beta   90.00
_cell.angle_gamma   90.00
#
_symmetry.space_group_name_H-M   'P 1'
#
loop_
_entity.id
_entity.type
_entity.pdbx_description
1 polymer ?
#
loop_
_entity_poly.entity_id
_entity_poly.type
_entity_poly.pdbx_seq_one_letter_code
_entity_poly.pdbx_strand_id
1 'polypeptide(L)'
;MATKHAGCPGRPVSRPGTGRTGRSWRAGFTILELLVVMALVVITLAITQQTYGLYQERTATRRAAKLFGLDLSLARSAAVQGRMNVVIRFDEAAREYEVISNRRIMRRDFGDDSDVPLESIDLELPGDSVVFDARGVADLSGIAGSLGRATFEVGGSSYAVSFNALGASKVGEP
;
A
#
# COMPACT_ATOMS: atom_id res chain seq x y z
N MET A 1 45.87 8.48 -47.81
CA MET A 1 47.13 7.83 -47.41
C MET A 1 46.76 6.70 -46.45
N ALA A 2 46.58 5.46 -46.93
CA ALA A 2 47.61 4.40 -46.99
C ALA A 2 48.30 4.23 -45.62
N THR A 3 48.08 3.15 -44.88
CA THR A 3 48.66 1.79 -45.04
C THR A 3 48.18 0.92 -43.85
N LYS A 4 48.23 -0.42 -43.75
CA LYS A 4 48.57 -1.61 -44.55
C LYS A 4 48.66 -2.77 -43.51
N HIS A 5 48.53 -4.02 -43.97
CA HIS A 5 48.91 -5.29 -43.29
C HIS A 5 47.97 -5.83 -42.20
N ALA A 6 47.78 -7.13 -41.99
CA ALA A 6 48.08 -8.40 -42.69
C ALA A 6 47.21 -9.42 -41.90
N GLY A 7 46.45 -10.32 -42.50
CA GLY A 7 46.97 -11.49 -43.21
C GLY A 7 47.43 -12.57 -42.22
N CYS A 8 46.51 -13.41 -41.73
CA CYS A 8 46.87 -14.70 -41.13
C CYS A 8 45.94 -15.82 -41.65
N PRO A 9 46.49 -16.93 -42.19
CA PRO A 9 45.77 -17.98 -42.87
C PRO A 9 45.18 -19.01 -41.91
N GLY A 10 44.10 -19.65 -42.36
CA GLY A 10 43.39 -20.67 -41.59
C GLY A 10 44.19 -21.93 -41.30
N ARG A 11 43.76 -22.62 -40.25
CA ARG A 11 43.87 -24.08 -40.13
C ARG A 11 42.53 -24.66 -39.69
N PRO A 12 41.98 -25.63 -40.43
CA PRO A 12 40.88 -26.44 -39.94
C PRO A 12 41.45 -27.52 -39.02
N VAL A 13 40.94 -27.61 -37.79
CA VAL A 13 41.15 -28.77 -36.93
C VAL A 13 39.81 -29.45 -36.67
N SER A 14 39.76 -30.67 -37.18
CA SER A 14 38.68 -31.63 -37.17
C SER A 14 38.15 -31.93 -35.76
N ARG A 15 36.83 -31.98 -35.66
CA ARG A 15 36.12 -32.67 -34.58
C ARG A 15 36.40 -34.18 -34.65
N PRO A 16 36.53 -34.83 -33.49
CA PRO A 16 35.69 -35.98 -33.23
C PRO A 16 34.90 -35.80 -31.94
N GLY A 17 33.66 -36.28 -31.98
CA GLY A 17 32.66 -36.04 -30.96
C GLY A 17 33.01 -36.62 -29.60
N THR A 18 32.55 -35.91 -28.57
CA THR A 18 32.12 -36.56 -27.34
C THR A 18 30.64 -36.25 -27.25
N GLY A 19 29.84 -37.24 -27.61
CA GLY A 19 28.39 -37.18 -27.44
C GLY A 19 28.11 -36.85 -25.98
N ARG A 20 27.58 -35.64 -25.75
CA ARG A 20 26.69 -35.45 -24.62
C ARG A 20 25.45 -36.23 -24.98
N THR A 21 25.48 -37.53 -24.73
CA THR A 21 24.28 -38.30 -24.46
C THR A 21 23.59 -37.52 -23.35
N GLY A 22 22.57 -36.75 -23.73
CA GLY A 22 21.62 -36.22 -22.78
C GLY A 22 21.13 -37.43 -22.03
N ARG A 23 21.59 -37.58 -20.78
CA ARG A 23 20.93 -38.47 -19.83
C ARG A 23 19.50 -37.98 -19.84
N SER A 24 18.63 -38.72 -20.52
CA SER A 24 17.20 -38.52 -20.40
C SER A 24 16.90 -38.83 -18.93
N TRP A 25 16.82 -37.80 -18.10
CA TRP A 25 16.19 -37.88 -16.80
C TRP A 25 14.71 -38.15 -17.06
N ARG A 26 14.39 -39.39 -17.41
CA ARG A 26 13.06 -39.96 -17.24
C ARG A 26 13.12 -40.86 -16.01
N ALA A 27 13.54 -40.28 -14.89
CA ALA A 27 13.20 -40.84 -13.60
C ALA A 27 11.73 -40.46 -13.38
N GLY A 28 10.83 -41.42 -13.58
CA GLY A 28 9.44 -41.25 -13.16
C GLY A 28 9.42 -41.10 -11.65
N PHE A 29 8.65 -40.15 -11.14
CA PHE A 29 8.44 -39.99 -9.70
C PHE A 29 7.84 -41.28 -9.15
N THR A 30 8.43 -41.79 -8.06
CA THR A 30 7.79 -42.89 -7.33
C THR A 30 6.53 -42.37 -6.64
N ILE A 31 5.53 -43.25 -6.41
CA ILE A 31 4.30 -42.87 -5.68
C ILE A 31 4.64 -42.29 -4.30
N LEU A 32 5.66 -42.85 -3.63
CA LEU A 32 6.15 -42.36 -2.35
C LEU A 32 6.70 -40.93 -2.47
N GLU A 33 7.50 -40.65 -3.50
CA GLU A 33 8.07 -39.33 -3.74
C GLU A 33 6.98 -38.30 -4.06
N LEU A 34 5.95 -38.68 -4.82
CA LEU A 34 4.78 -37.84 -5.07
C LEU A 34 4.04 -37.51 -3.76
N LEU A 35 3.84 -38.49 -2.88
CA LEU A 35 3.21 -38.28 -1.58
C LEU A 35 4.03 -37.35 -0.69
N VAL A 36 5.36 -37.48 -0.68
CA VAL A 36 6.26 -36.59 0.06
C VAL A 36 6.17 -35.16 -0.50
N VAL A 37 6.18 -34.98 -1.82
CA VAL A 37 6.03 -33.66 -2.45
C VAL A 37 4.67 -33.03 -2.11
N MET A 38 3.59 -33.80 -2.17
CA MET A 38 2.26 -33.29 -1.78
C MET A 38 2.21 -32.88 -0.31
N ALA A 39 2.80 -33.69 0.59
CA ALA A 39 2.89 -33.34 2.01
C ALA A 39 3.67 -32.03 2.20
N LEU A 40 4.79 -31.86 1.52
CA LEU A 40 5.57 -30.62 1.55
C LEU A 40 4.80 -29.42 0.98
N VAL A 41 4.04 -29.60 -0.10
CA VAL A 41 3.19 -28.54 -0.67
C VAL A 41 2.12 -28.10 0.33
N VAL A 42 1.44 -29.04 1.00
CA VAL A 42 0.43 -28.70 2.02
C VAL A 42 1.05 -27.96 3.20
N ILE A 43 2.20 -28.43 3.70
CA ILE A 43 2.89 -27.78 4.83
C ILE A 43 3.36 -26.38 4.44
N THR A 44 3.95 -26.22 3.25
CA THR A 44 4.43 -24.91 2.78
C THR A 44 3.27 -23.94 2.54
N LEU A 45 2.15 -24.40 1.95
CA LEU A 45 0.93 -23.60 1.80
C LEU A 45 0.42 -23.09 3.15
N ALA A 46 0.34 -23.94 4.16
CA ALA A 46 -0.12 -23.56 5.49
C ALA A 46 0.75 -22.44 6.10
N ILE A 47 2.07 -22.52 5.98
CA ILE A 47 3.00 -21.49 6.49
C ILE A 47 2.88 -20.19 5.68
N THR A 48 2.75 -20.29 4.35
CA THR A 48 2.65 -19.11 3.49
C THR A 48 1.40 -18.29 3.79
N GLN A 49 0.24 -18.93 4.03
CA GLN A 49 -1.01 -18.23 4.31
C GLN A 49 -0.88 -17.26 5.49
N GLN A 50 -0.23 -17.70 6.58
CA GLN A 50 -0.05 -16.88 7.77
C GLN A 50 0.93 -15.71 7.55
N THR A 51 1.92 -15.90 6.69
CA THR A 51 2.89 -14.86 6.35
C THR A 51 2.29 -13.78 5.43
N TYR A 52 1.42 -14.19 4.50
CA TYR A 52 0.76 -13.25 3.58
C TYR A 52 -0.25 -12.34 4.28
N GLY A 53 -0.95 -12.80 5.32
CA GLY A 53 -1.90 -11.97 6.09
C GLY A 53 -1.24 -10.74 6.70
N LEU A 54 -0.15 -10.94 7.45
CA LEU A 54 0.61 -9.87 8.10
C LEU A 54 1.19 -8.85 7.10
N TYR A 55 1.56 -9.29 5.90
CA TYR A 55 2.09 -8.38 4.88
C TYR A 55 0.99 -7.51 4.27
N GLN A 56 -0.19 -8.09 4.02
CA GLN A 56 -1.33 -7.35 3.47
C GLN A 56 -1.81 -6.28 4.45
N GLU A 57 -1.93 -6.59 5.74
CA GLU A 57 -2.33 -5.63 6.79
C GLU A 57 -1.43 -4.38 6.80
N ARG A 58 -0.10 -4.55 6.80
CA ARG A 58 0.84 -3.42 6.79
C ARG A 58 0.73 -2.55 5.54
N THR A 59 0.46 -3.17 4.39
CA THR A 59 0.28 -2.43 3.12
C THR A 59 -1.07 -1.71 3.07
N ALA A 60 -2.12 -2.32 3.62
CA ALA A 60 -3.46 -1.78 3.74
C ALA A 60 -3.45 -0.49 4.56
N THR A 61 -2.87 -0.51 5.77
CA THR A 61 -2.89 0.69 6.62
C THR A 61 -2.04 1.82 6.05
N ARG A 62 -0.88 1.52 5.46
CA ARG A 62 -0.07 2.55 4.77
C ARG A 62 -0.79 3.16 3.58
N ARG A 63 -1.57 2.37 2.85
CA ARG A 63 -2.38 2.86 1.73
C ARG A 63 -3.50 3.76 2.25
N ALA A 64 -4.20 3.32 3.30
CA ALA A 64 -5.24 4.10 3.96
C ALA A 64 -4.75 5.47 4.45
N ALA A 65 -3.63 5.48 5.17
CA ALA A 65 -3.01 6.70 5.66
C ALA A 65 -2.59 7.66 4.54
N LYS A 66 -2.08 7.13 3.42
CA LYS A 66 -1.77 7.93 2.22
C LYS A 66 -3.03 8.50 1.56
N LEU A 67 -4.08 7.70 1.44
CA LEU A 67 -5.36 8.16 0.89
C LEU A 67 -5.95 9.28 1.75
N PHE A 68 -5.91 9.12 3.07
CA PHE A 68 -6.35 10.16 3.99
C PHE A 68 -5.56 11.46 3.82
N GLY A 69 -4.23 11.39 3.68
CA GLY A 69 -3.39 12.55 3.38
C GLY A 69 -3.72 13.25 2.04
N LEU A 70 -4.08 12.46 1.02
CA LEU A 70 -4.55 12.99 -0.27
C LEU A 70 -5.91 13.68 -0.11
N ASP A 71 -6.80 13.12 0.70
CA ASP A 71 -8.13 13.69 0.93
C ASP A 71 -8.07 14.96 1.77
N LEU A 72 -7.14 15.06 2.73
CA LEU A 72 -6.82 16.31 3.43
C LEU A 72 -6.35 17.39 2.44
N SER A 73 -5.46 17.02 1.53
CA SER A 73 -4.97 17.92 0.48
C SER A 73 -6.08 18.34 -0.48
N LEU A 74 -6.97 17.41 -0.84
CA LEU A 74 -8.16 17.66 -1.66
C LEU A 74 -9.11 18.64 -0.96
N ALA A 75 -9.48 18.37 0.29
CA ALA A 75 -10.37 19.21 1.08
C ALA A 75 -9.84 20.63 1.20
N ARG A 76 -8.55 20.78 1.52
CA ARG A 76 -7.86 22.06 1.55
C ARG A 76 -7.92 22.79 0.21
N SER A 77 -7.61 22.08 -0.89
CA SER A 77 -7.62 22.70 -2.22
C SER A 77 -9.03 23.15 -2.61
N ALA A 78 -10.06 22.37 -2.27
CA ALA A 78 -11.45 22.72 -2.49
C ALA A 78 -11.88 23.94 -1.66
N ALA A 79 -11.41 24.06 -0.42
CA ALA A 79 -11.70 25.20 0.45
C ALA A 79 -11.13 26.51 -0.10
N VAL A 80 -9.87 26.48 -0.55
CA VAL A 80 -9.19 27.64 -1.15
C VAL A 80 -9.82 28.03 -2.49
N GLN A 81 -10.11 27.06 -3.35
CA GLN A 81 -10.71 27.31 -4.66
C GLN A 81 -12.14 27.82 -4.55
N GLY A 82 -12.94 27.21 -3.66
CA GLY A 82 -14.32 27.61 -3.41
C GLY A 82 -14.48 28.84 -2.52
N ARG A 83 -13.39 29.29 -1.87
CA ARG A 83 -13.39 30.35 -0.85
C ARG A 83 -14.46 30.11 0.23
N MET A 84 -14.58 28.87 0.66
CA MET A 84 -15.60 28.45 1.62
C MET A 84 -15.07 27.33 2.51
N ASN A 85 -15.79 27.08 3.61
CA ASN A 85 -15.42 26.01 4.51
C ASN A 85 -15.67 24.64 3.86
N VAL A 86 -14.73 23.72 4.07
CA VAL A 86 -14.82 22.32 3.64
C VAL A 86 -14.60 21.44 4.86
N VAL A 87 -15.50 20.50 5.06
CA VAL A 87 -15.53 19.60 6.22
C VAL A 87 -15.21 18.20 5.75
N ILE A 88 -14.25 17.56 6.41
CA ILE A 88 -14.11 16.10 6.38
C ILE A 88 -14.87 15.57 7.58
N ARG A 89 -15.92 14.79 7.35
CA ARG A 89 -16.75 14.20 8.41
C ARG A 89 -16.56 12.69 8.43
N PHE A 90 -16.31 12.15 9.61
CA PHE A 90 -16.22 10.73 9.87
C PHE A 90 -17.53 10.24 10.49
N ASP A 91 -17.97 9.08 10.04
CA ASP A 91 -19.08 8.33 10.64
C ASP A 91 -18.58 6.90 10.87
N GLU A 92 -18.10 6.64 12.08
CA GLU A 92 -17.56 5.33 12.47
C GLU A 92 -18.63 4.25 12.48
N ALA A 93 -19.88 4.60 12.79
CA ALA A 93 -20.99 3.66 12.83
C ALA A 93 -21.37 3.20 11.42
N ALA A 94 -21.38 4.12 10.46
CA ALA A 94 -21.59 3.81 9.04
C ALA A 94 -20.33 3.30 8.34
N ARG A 95 -19.18 3.35 9.01
CA ARG A 95 -17.85 3.05 8.45
C ARG A 95 -17.56 3.83 7.17
N GLU A 96 -17.84 5.12 7.19
CA GLU A 96 -17.57 6.00 6.06
C GLU A 96 -16.98 7.34 6.50
N TYR A 97 -16.32 8.01 5.58
CA TYR A 97 -16.05 9.43 5.73
C TYR A 97 -16.26 10.16 4.41
N GLU A 98 -16.58 11.44 4.51
CA GLU A 98 -16.88 12.26 3.34
C GLU A 98 -16.26 13.65 3.44
N VAL A 99 -15.91 14.18 2.27
CA VAL A 99 -15.44 15.56 2.11
C VAL A 99 -16.59 16.38 1.56
N ILE A 100 -17.03 17.37 2.32
CA ILE A 100 -18.25 18.14 2.08
C ILE A 100 -17.90 19.63 2.02
N SER A 101 -18.43 20.34 1.03
CA SER A 101 -18.42 21.81 0.97
C SER A 101 -19.86 22.32 1.04
N ASN A 102 -20.40 22.86 -0.05
CA ASN A 102 -21.85 22.99 -0.27
C ASN A 102 -22.51 21.68 -0.73
N ARG A 103 -21.72 20.78 -1.31
CA ARG A 103 -22.11 19.45 -1.78
C ARG A 103 -21.05 18.45 -1.38
N ARG A 104 -21.42 17.17 -1.42
CA ARG A 104 -20.47 16.07 -1.29
C ARG A 104 -19.48 16.11 -2.46
N ILE A 105 -18.19 16.19 -2.12
CA ILE A 105 -17.07 16.17 -3.06
C ILE A 105 -16.56 14.72 -3.22
N MET A 106 -16.41 14.03 -2.11
CA MET A 106 -15.90 12.67 -2.02
C MET A 106 -16.59 11.94 -0.87
N ARG A 107 -16.74 10.63 -1.02
CA ARG A 107 -17.09 9.70 0.06
C ARG A 107 -16.20 8.48 -0.09
N ARG A 108 -15.76 7.91 1.03
CA ARG A 108 -15.08 6.62 1.09
C ARG A 108 -15.71 5.77 2.16
N ASP A 109 -15.90 4.52 1.82
CA ASP A 109 -16.30 3.48 2.77
C ASP A 109 -15.03 2.76 3.26
N PHE A 110 -15.04 2.32 4.51
CA PHE A 110 -13.99 1.51 5.10
C PHE A 110 -14.56 0.22 5.73
N GLY A 111 -13.72 -0.82 5.81
CA GLY A 111 -14.12 -2.18 6.20
C GLY A 111 -13.60 -3.23 5.25
N ASP A 112 -14.03 -4.48 5.47
CA ASP A 112 -13.76 -5.59 4.56
C ASP A 112 -14.42 -5.32 3.19
N ASP A 113 -13.68 -5.55 2.10
CA ASP A 113 -14.11 -5.31 0.71
C ASP A 113 -14.53 -3.87 0.37
N SER A 114 -13.97 -2.88 1.06
CA SER A 114 -14.25 -1.45 0.84
C SER A 114 -13.16 -0.72 0.05
N ASP A 115 -13.34 0.59 -0.18
CA ASP A 115 -12.31 1.46 -0.78
C ASP A 115 -11.01 1.46 0.03
N VAL A 116 -11.14 1.33 1.35
CA VAL A 116 -10.03 1.41 2.30
C VAL A 116 -10.15 0.26 3.32
N PRO A 117 -9.31 -0.78 3.22
CA PRO A 117 -9.36 -1.93 4.14
C PRO A 117 -8.87 -1.52 5.54
N LEU A 118 -9.80 -1.00 6.34
CA LEU A 118 -9.64 -0.58 7.73
C LEU A 118 -10.78 -1.11 8.58
N GLU A 119 -10.48 -1.47 9.81
CA GLU A 119 -11.49 -1.89 10.79
C GLU A 119 -12.12 -0.68 11.48
N SER A 120 -11.29 0.30 11.85
CA SER A 120 -11.71 1.53 12.52
C SER A 120 -10.81 2.71 12.13
N ILE A 121 -11.36 3.92 12.29
CA ILE A 121 -10.65 5.19 12.24
C ILE A 121 -11.14 6.00 13.43
N ASP A 122 -10.24 6.44 14.29
CA ASP A 122 -10.53 7.38 15.37
C ASP A 122 -9.81 8.70 15.07
N LEU A 123 -10.57 9.78 15.02
CA LEU A 123 -10.02 11.12 14.90
C LEU A 123 -9.80 11.64 16.33
N GLU A 124 -8.54 11.77 16.76
CA GLU A 124 -8.17 12.26 18.10
C GLU A 124 -8.35 13.78 18.21
N LEU A 125 -9.51 14.27 17.78
CA LEU A 125 -9.95 15.65 17.80
C LEU A 125 -11.31 15.72 18.52
N PRO A 126 -11.66 16.87 19.10
CA PRO A 126 -13.00 17.08 19.62
C PRO A 126 -14.03 17.03 18.49
N GLY A 127 -14.78 15.92 18.45
CA GLY A 127 -15.77 15.65 17.41
C GLY A 127 -15.18 14.98 16.17
N ASP A 128 -16.06 14.44 15.33
CA ASP A 128 -15.67 13.51 14.27
C ASP A 128 -15.41 14.23 12.94
N SER A 129 -14.80 15.42 12.99
CA SER A 129 -14.59 16.22 11.79
C SER A 129 -13.37 17.12 11.78
N VAL A 130 -12.82 17.33 10.58
CA VAL A 130 -11.77 18.32 10.30
C VAL A 130 -12.34 19.38 9.39
N VAL A 131 -12.29 20.64 9.80
CA VAL A 131 -12.82 21.77 9.02
C VAL A 131 -11.68 22.60 8.45
N PHE A 132 -11.61 22.75 7.13
CA PHE A 132 -10.73 23.71 6.47
C PHE A 132 -11.49 25.00 6.19
N ASP A 133 -10.91 26.14 6.53
CA ASP A 133 -11.47 27.45 6.20
C ASP A 133 -11.22 27.85 4.74
N ALA A 134 -11.80 28.97 4.31
CA ALA A 134 -11.60 29.54 2.97
C ALA A 134 -10.13 29.87 2.61
N ARG A 135 -9.21 29.88 3.58
CA ARG A 135 -7.76 30.08 3.40
C ARG A 135 -7.00 28.75 3.34
N GLY A 136 -7.70 27.63 3.52
CA GLY A 136 -7.13 26.29 3.53
C GLY A 136 -6.38 25.98 4.82
N VAL A 137 -6.80 26.57 5.95
CA VAL A 137 -6.29 26.28 7.28
C VAL A 137 -7.28 25.38 7.99
N ALA A 138 -6.81 24.22 8.46
CA ALA A 138 -7.61 23.29 9.25
C ALA A 138 -7.82 23.84 10.66
N ASP A 139 -9.05 23.75 11.15
CA ASP A 139 -9.39 23.96 12.54
C ASP A 139 -8.89 22.76 13.35
N LEU A 140 -7.84 23.02 14.13
CA LEU A 140 -7.25 22.11 15.09
C LEU A 140 -7.48 22.61 16.51
N SER A 141 -8.51 23.43 16.73
CA SER A 141 -8.84 23.88 18.07
C SER A 141 -9.25 22.70 18.94
N GLY A 142 -8.83 22.73 20.20
CA GLY A 142 -9.19 21.72 21.19
C GLY A 142 -8.28 20.49 21.25
N ILE A 143 -7.18 20.46 20.50
CA ILE A 143 -6.05 19.55 20.75
C ILE A 143 -4.87 20.25 21.41
N ALA A 144 -4.14 19.50 22.24
CA ALA A 144 -2.91 19.96 22.88
C ALA A 144 -1.74 19.88 21.88
N GLY A 145 -1.70 20.79 20.90
CA GLY A 145 -0.59 20.86 19.96
C GLY A 145 -0.90 21.58 18.65
N SER A 146 0.03 21.48 17.70
CA SER A 146 -0.10 22.02 16.33
C SER A 146 -0.43 20.96 15.28
N LEU A 147 -0.60 19.71 15.71
CA LEU A 147 -0.87 18.55 14.86
C LEU A 147 -2.13 17.83 15.33
N GLY A 148 -3.08 17.67 14.42
CA GLY A 148 -4.17 16.69 14.55
C GLY A 148 -3.63 15.28 14.40
N ARG A 149 -4.29 14.32 15.01
CA ARG A 149 -3.93 12.91 14.94
C ARG A 149 -5.16 12.07 14.62
N ALA A 150 -4.97 11.06 13.78
CA ALA A 150 -5.98 10.06 13.46
C ALA A 150 -5.35 8.68 13.61
N THR A 151 -6.04 7.77 14.28
CA THR A 151 -5.58 6.40 14.52
C THR A 151 -6.38 5.44 13.64
N PHE A 152 -5.67 4.55 12.96
CA PHE A 152 -6.20 3.61 11.97
C PHE A 152 -5.90 2.18 12.43
N GLU A 153 -6.92 1.32 12.47
CA GLU A 153 -6.74 -0.07 12.89
C GLU A 153 -7.03 -1.06 11.75
N VAL A 154 -6.17 -2.08 11.63
CA VAL A 154 -6.29 -3.20 10.67
C VAL A 154 -5.68 -4.46 11.27
N GLY A 155 -6.42 -5.56 11.36
CA GLY A 155 -5.88 -6.86 11.79
C GLY A 155 -5.22 -6.83 13.17
N GLY A 156 -5.70 -5.96 14.07
CA GLY A 156 -5.09 -5.74 15.39
C GLY A 156 -3.78 -4.91 15.38
N SER A 157 -3.37 -4.35 14.25
CA SER A 157 -2.31 -3.35 14.15
C SER A 157 -2.89 -1.94 14.11
N SER A 158 -2.34 -1.03 14.92
CA SER A 158 -2.72 0.38 14.94
C SER A 158 -1.64 1.25 14.30
N TYR A 159 -2.03 2.30 13.57
CA TYR A 159 -1.13 3.30 12.99
C TYR A 159 -1.68 4.69 13.20
N ALA A 160 -0.79 5.62 13.51
CA ALA A 160 -1.14 7.02 13.68
C ALA A 160 -0.79 7.84 12.45
N VAL A 161 -1.70 8.71 12.04
CA VAL A 161 -1.47 9.76 11.05
C VAL A 161 -1.54 11.09 11.74
N SER A 162 -0.41 11.78 11.80
CA SER A 162 -0.37 13.16 12.27
C SER A 162 -0.50 14.10 11.08
N PHE A 163 -1.31 15.14 11.21
CA PHE A 163 -1.48 16.16 10.18
C PHE A 163 -1.47 17.57 10.76
N ASN A 164 -0.96 18.54 10.01
CA ASN A 164 -0.95 19.93 10.44
C ASN A 164 -2.14 20.70 9.85
N ALA A 165 -2.28 21.96 10.28
CA ALA A 165 -3.33 22.85 9.81
C ALA A 165 -3.26 23.16 8.30
N LEU A 166 -2.18 22.81 7.60
CA LEU A 166 -2.04 23.00 6.15
C LEU A 166 -2.36 21.72 5.36
N GLY A 167 -2.89 20.68 6.01
CA GLY A 167 -3.24 19.41 5.38
C GLY A 167 -2.04 18.54 5.03
N ALA A 168 -0.82 18.89 5.48
CA ALA A 168 0.33 18.00 5.35
C ALA A 168 0.24 16.89 6.40
N SER A 169 0.32 15.64 5.97
CA SER A 169 0.18 14.46 6.81
C SER A 169 1.45 13.61 6.83
N LYS A 170 1.73 12.97 7.96
CA LYS A 170 2.80 11.98 8.12
C LYS A 170 2.26 10.74 8.82
N VAL A 171 2.63 9.58 8.28
CA VAL A 171 2.32 8.27 8.89
C VAL A 171 3.41 7.93 9.90
N GLY A 172 3.00 7.57 11.11
CA GLY A 172 3.85 7.10 12.19
C GLY A 172 3.40 5.74 12.71
N GLU A 173 4.26 5.12 13.52
CA GLU A 173 3.85 4.05 14.43
C GLU A 173 3.04 4.68 15.58
N PRO A 174 2.10 3.95 16.18
CA PRO A 174 1.22 4.47 17.24
C PRO A 174 2.02 4.93 18.46
#